data_AF-A0A0Q3VIU9-F1
#
_entry.id   AF-A0A0Q3VIU9-F1
#
_cell.length_a   1.000
_cell.length_b   1.000
_cell.length_c   1.000
_cell.angle_alpha   90.00
_cell.angle_beta   90.00
_cell.angle_gamma   90.00
#
_symmetry.space_group_name_H-M   'P 1'
#
loop_
_entity.id
_entity.type
_entity.pdbx_description
1 polymer ?
#
loop_
_entity_poly.entity_id
_entity_poly.type
_entity_poly.pdbx_seq_one_letter_code
_entity_poly.pdbx_strand_id
1 'polypeptide(L)' 'MDRKLILKMVQNCLKQYNEDGDSITLNSKTFEEIYNKIIATKKEEDDLHDIVNDVVYGYITDSPYF' A
#
# COMPACT_ATOMS: atom_id res chain seq x y z
N MET A 1 13.04 3.88 4.31
CA MET A 1 12.30 2.60 4.31
C MET A 1 12.48 1.92 2.97
N ASP A 2 12.68 0.60 2.97
CA ASP A 2 12.85 -0.20 1.76
C ASP A 2 11.57 -0.25 0.90
N ARG A 3 11.62 0.40 -0.27
CA ARG A 3 10.54 0.36 -1.27
C ARG A 3 10.14 -1.07 -1.63
N LYS A 4 11.12 -1.98 -1.75
CA LYS A 4 10.88 -3.40 -2.03
C LYS A 4 10.09 -4.11 -0.92
N LEU A 5 10.31 -3.75 0.34
CA LEU A 5 9.60 -4.34 1.47
C LEU A 5 8.12 -3.90 1.42
N ILE A 6 7.89 -2.60 1.25
CA ILE A 6 6.53 -2.04 1.15
C ILE A 6 5.80 -2.60 -0.06
N LEU A 7 6.47 -2.73 -1.21
CA LEU A 7 5.89 -3.36 -2.39
C LEU A 7 5.42 -4.78 -2.07
N LYS A 8 6.27 -5.61 -1.46
CA LYS A 8 5.86 -6.98 -1.09
C LYS A 8 4.66 -6.99 -0.13
N MET A 9 4.61 -6.08 0.84
CA MET A 9 3.50 -5.96 1.77
C MET A 9 2.20 -5.58 1.04
N VAL A 10 2.27 -4.57 0.17
CA VAL A 10 1.14 -4.09 -0.65
C VAL A 10 0.64 -5.21 -1.58
N GLN A 11 1.55 -5.89 -2.30
CA GLN A 11 1.20 -7.01 -3.17
C GLN A 11 0.55 -8.16 -2.39
N ASN A 12 1.07 -8.47 -1.20
CA ASN A 12 0.50 -9.51 -0.34
C ASN A 12 -0.87 -9.10 0.23
N CYS A 13 -1.07 -7.82 0.49
CA CYS A 13 -2.35 -7.26 0.94
C CYS A 13 -3.39 -7.34 -0.19
N LEU A 14 -3.05 -6.87 -1.40
CA LEU A 14 -3.93 -6.96 -2.58
C LEU A 14 -4.32 -8.40 -2.91
N LYS A 15 -3.38 -9.35 -2.81
CA LYS A 15 -3.66 -10.78 -2.99
C LYS A 15 -4.70 -11.32 -1.99
N GLN A 16 -4.73 -10.79 -0.76
CA GLN A 16 -5.76 -11.18 0.23
C GLN A 16 -7.16 -10.68 -0.15
N TYR A 17 -7.25 -9.62 -0.95
CA TYR A 17 -8.51 -9.07 -1.43
C TYR A 17 -8.95 -9.64 -2.78
N ASN A 18 -8.27 -10.66 -3.31
CA ASN A 18 -8.46 -11.20 -4.67
C ASN A 18 -8.25 -10.17 -5.78
N GLU A 19 -7.57 -9.07 -5.48
CA GLU A 19 -7.10 -8.11 -6.48
C GLU A 19 -5.83 -8.65 -7.16
N ASP A 20 -5.59 -8.21 -8.40
CA ASP A 20 -4.41 -8.58 -9.16
C ASP A 20 -3.18 -7.85 -8.59
N GLY A 21 -2.70 -8.32 -7.44
CA GLY A 21 -1.54 -7.73 -6.76
C GLY A 21 -0.25 -7.81 -7.58
N ASP A 22 -0.21 -8.63 -8.63
CA ASP A 22 0.90 -8.69 -9.59
C ASP A 22 0.87 -7.50 -10.59
N SER A 23 -0.31 -6.91 -10.80
CA SER A 23 -0.50 -5.70 -11.60
C SER A 23 0.20 -4.47 -11.00
N ILE A 24 0.37 -4.43 -9.68
CA ILE A 24 1.11 -3.36 -9.01
C ILE A 24 2.60 -3.68 -9.01
N THR A 25 3.35 -2.88 -9.78
CA THR A 25 4.81 -2.95 -9.85
C THR A 25 5.45 -1.76 -9.14
N LEU A 26 6.74 -1.89 -8.80
CA LEU A 26 7.50 -0.84 -8.11
C LEU A 26 7.53 0.51 -8.87
N ASN A 27 7.31 0.46 -10.18
CA ASN A 27 7.31 1.63 -11.06
C ASN A 27 5.91 2.01 -11.54
N SER A 28 4.88 1.40 -10.96
CA SER A 28 3.49 1.78 -11.23
C SER A 28 3.18 3.08 -10.51
N LYS A 29 2.43 3.96 -11.18
CA LYS A 29 1.95 5.21 -10.59
C LYS A 29 1.16 4.95 -9.30
N THR A 30 0.33 3.90 -9.32
CA THR A 30 -0.41 3.40 -8.16
C THR A 30 0.48 3.08 -6.97
N PHE A 31 1.56 2.31 -7.18
CA PHE A 31 2.51 2.01 -6.09
C PHE A 31 3.17 3.28 -5.56
N GLU A 32 3.50 4.23 -6.43
CA GLU A 32 4.12 5.49 -6.02
C GLU A 32 3.18 6.33 -5.14
N GLU A 33 1.88 6.36 -5.45
CA GLU A 33 0.86 7.02 -4.64
C GLU A 33 0.65 6.31 -3.30
N ILE A 34 0.50 4.98 -3.31
CA ILE A 34 0.43 4.14 -2.10
C ILE A 34 1.66 4.36 -1.21
N TYR A 35 2.85 4.32 -1.79
CA TYR A 35 4.12 4.48 -1.07
C TYR A 35 4.25 5.86 -0.45
N ASN A 36 3.93 6.92 -1.20
CA ASN A 36 3.94 8.29 -0.66
C ASN A 36 2.94 8.44 0.49
N LYS A 37 1.75 7.84 0.38
CA LYS A 37 0.78 7.82 1.48
C LYS A 37 1.29 7.09 2.70
N ILE A 38 1.86 5.90 2.57
CA ILE A 38 2.33 5.20 3.78
C ILE A 38 3.48 5.96 4.42
N ILE A 39 4.35 6.62 3.66
CA ILE A 39 5.41 7.47 4.23
C ILE A 39 4.82 8.71 4.92
N ALA A 40 3.80 9.33 4.34
CA ALA A 40 3.15 10.49 4.93
C ALA A 40 2.36 10.15 6.20
N THR A 41 1.71 8.99 6.23
CA THR A 41 0.92 8.50 7.37
C THR A 41 1.80 7.90 8.45
N LYS A 42 2.96 7.33 8.11
CA LYS A 42 3.83 6.68 9.08
C LYS A 42 4.38 7.66 10.11
N LYS A 43 4.02 7.42 11.36
CA LYS A 43 4.61 8.03 12.55
C LYS A 43 5.55 7.03 13.22
N GLU A 44 6.45 7.51 14.09
CA GLU A 44 7.46 6.66 14.75
C GLU A 44 6.87 5.50 15.57
N GLU A 45 5.65 5.65 16.08
CA GLU A 45 4.96 4.64 16.89
C GLU A 45 4.03 3.71 16.09
N ASP A 46 3.85 3.96 14.80
CA ASP A 46 2.78 3.35 14.01
C ASP A 46 3.27 2.10 13.26
N ASP A 47 2.45 1.03 13.29
CA ASP A 47 2.82 -0.26 12.71
C ASP A 47 2.69 -0.20 11.18
N LEU A 48 3.78 -0.56 10.49
CA LEU A 48 3.81 -0.51 9.04
C LEU A 48 2.75 -1.40 8.38
N HIS A 49 2.43 -2.54 8.99
CA HIS A 49 1.42 -3.44 8.45
C HIS A 49 0.03 -2.80 8.48
N ASP A 50 -0.32 -2.11 9.56
CA ASP A 50 -1.61 -1.45 9.72
C ASP A 50 -1.78 -0.34 8.68
N ILE A 51 -0.77 0.53 8.54
CA ILE A 51 -0.79 1.61 7.54
C ILE A 51 -0.92 1.06 6.11
N VAL A 52 -0.15 0.02 5.77
CA VAL A 52 -0.23 -0.60 4.44
C VAL A 52 -1.63 -1.14 4.21
N ASN A 53 -2.24 -1.76 5.22
CA ASN A 53 -3.57 -2.33 5.12
C ASN A 53 -4.64 -1.24 4.94
N ASP A 54 -4.58 -0.16 5.72
CA ASP A 54 -5.51 0.96 5.63
C ASP A 54 -5.44 1.66 4.25
N VAL A 55 -4.22 1.86 3.75
CA VAL A 55 -3.95 2.45 2.44
C VAL A 55 -4.43 1.51 1.33
N VAL A 56 -4.08 0.23 1.36
CA VAL A 56 -4.52 -0.74 0.33
C VAL A 56 -6.03 -0.92 0.36
N TYR A 57 -6.65 -0.97 1.53
CA TYR A 57 -8.10 -1.06 1.66
C TYR A 57 -8.80 0.19 1.10
N GLY A 58 -8.28 1.38 1.39
CA GLY A 58 -8.78 2.63 0.81
C GLY A 58 -8.69 2.65 -0.72
N TYR A 59 -7.59 2.12 -1.27
CA TYR A 59 -7.42 1.98 -2.71
C TYR A 59 -8.43 1.02 -3.34
N ILE A 60 -8.63 -0.17 -2.76
CA ILE A 60 -9.55 -1.20 -3.29
C ILE A 60 -11.01 -0.74 -3.22
N THR A 61 -11.35 -0.01 -2.16
CA THR A 61 -12.71 0.49 -1.95
C THR A 61 -13.01 1.77 -2.73
N ASP A 62 -12.06 2.27 -3.53
CA ASP A 62 -12.13 3.59 -4.20
C ASP A 62 -12.55 4.69 -3.21
N SER A 63 -12.05 4.59 -1.98
CA SER A 63 -12.44 5.47 -0.90
C SER A 63 -12.01 6.89 -1.26
N PRO A 64 -12.87 7.92 -1.10
CA PRO A 64 -12.51 9.32 -1.37
C PRO A 64 -11.49 9.90 -0.38
N TYR A 65 -11.13 9.12 0.65
CA TYR A 65 -10.02 9.40 1.56
C TYR A 65 -8.70 8.80 1.06
N PHE A 66 -8.75 8.08 -0.08
CA PHE A 66 -7.61 7.73 -0.91
C PHE A 66 -7.21 8.86 -1.87
#